data_AF-X1EKC1-F1
#
_entry.id   AF-X1EKC1-F1
#
_cell.length_a   1.000
_cell.length_b   1.000
_cell.length_c   1.000
_cell.angle_alpha   90.00
_cell.angle_beta   90.00
_cell.angle_gamma   90.00
#
_symmetry.space_group_name_H-M   'P 1'
#
loop_
_entity.id
_entity.type
_entity.pdbx_description
1 polymer ?
#
loop_
_entity_poly.entity_id
_entity_poly.type
_entity_poly.pdbx_seq_one_letter_code
_entity_poly.pdbx_strand_id
1 'polypeptide(L)'
;MGDSPSLIPVIKLVIADEERAVAIAGVMGGANSEVTEETTSILLESANFNPASIHHTGRQLSLPSEACMRFERGICPELTIPALKRATQLIMQLAGGKAAKGIADVYPGKRDREPILLSTEKVNRLLGIEFNLDQIVGTLSSLGFHFKPAGSASEVWVAAPYWRSDIQQAVDLV
;
A
#
# COMPACT_ATOMS: atom_id res chain seq x y z
N MET A 1 30.82 -31.43 18.06
CA MET A 1 29.34 -31.54 18.14
C MET A 1 28.85 -30.29 18.86
N GLY A 2 28.68 -29.13 18.22
CA GLY A 2 28.42 -28.85 16.82
C GLY A 2 26.94 -28.57 16.57
N ASP A 3 26.28 -27.78 17.42
CA ASP A 3 24.97 -27.19 17.12
C ASP A 3 25.14 -25.66 17.08
N SER A 4 25.36 -25.15 15.87
CA SER A 4 25.21 -23.73 15.60
C SER A 4 23.71 -23.41 15.56
N PRO A 5 23.25 -22.32 16.19
CA PRO A 5 21.83 -21.99 16.21
C PRO A 5 21.34 -21.83 14.77
N SER A 6 20.24 -22.52 14.46
CA SER A 6 19.60 -22.56 13.15
C SER A 6 19.45 -21.14 12.57
N LEU A 7 20.29 -20.81 11.59
CA LEU A 7 20.11 -19.66 10.72
C LEU A 7 18.83 -19.92 9.93
N ILE A 8 17.73 -19.29 10.34
CA ILE A 8 16.56 -19.18 9.47
C ILE A 8 17.08 -18.57 8.16
N PRO A 9 16.98 -19.24 7.00
CA PRO A 9 17.34 -18.61 5.75
C PRO A 9 16.31 -17.50 5.52
N VAL A 10 16.69 -16.26 5.78
CA VAL A 10 15.88 -15.08 5.48
C VAL A 10 15.81 -15.00 3.96
N ILE A 11 14.77 -15.60 3.37
CA ILE A 11 14.57 -15.61 1.92
C ILE A 11 14.36 -14.15 1.49
N LYS A 12 15.32 -13.63 0.73
CA LYS A 12 15.20 -12.35 0.03
C LYS A 12 14.20 -12.56 -1.10
N LEU A 13 13.06 -11.88 -1.04
CA LEU A 13 12.11 -11.90 -2.15
C LEU A 13 12.77 -11.24 -3.36
N VAL A 14 12.69 -11.90 -4.51
CA VAL A 14 13.24 -11.41 -5.77
C VAL A 14 12.16 -11.34 -6.82
N ILE A 15 12.34 -10.43 -7.77
CA ILE A 15 11.64 -10.47 -9.06
C ILE A 15 12.62 -11.13 -10.04
N ALA A 16 12.13 -12.09 -10.81
CA ALA A 16 12.95 -12.89 -11.70
C ALA A 16 12.22 -13.16 -13.02
N ASP A 17 13.01 -13.28 -14.08
CA ASP A 17 12.58 -13.88 -15.35
C ASP A 17 12.82 -15.40 -15.31
N GLU A 18 12.70 -16.06 -16.46
CA GLU A 18 12.91 -17.52 -16.58
C GLU A 18 14.36 -17.96 -16.31
N GLU A 19 15.34 -17.05 -16.47
CA GLU A 19 16.76 -17.37 -16.39
C GLU A 19 17.40 -16.91 -15.07
N ARG A 20 17.00 -15.74 -14.55
CA ARG A 20 17.67 -15.07 -13.43
C ARG A 20 16.83 -14.02 -12.71
N ALA A 21 17.30 -13.62 -11.54
CA ALA A 21 16.76 -12.48 -10.82
C ALA A 21 17.07 -11.16 -11.56
N VAL A 22 16.08 -10.26 -11.58
CA VAL A 22 16.16 -8.92 -12.18
C VAL A 22 16.04 -7.81 -11.16
N ALA A 23 15.54 -8.09 -9.95
CA ALA A 23 15.50 -7.12 -8.86
C ALA A 23 15.39 -7.79 -7.48
N ILE A 24 15.80 -7.04 -6.45
CA ILE A 24 15.48 -7.33 -5.06
C ILE A 24 14.14 -6.65 -4.76
N ALA A 25 13.09 -7.45 -4.61
CA ALA A 25 11.71 -6.98 -4.56
C ALA A 25 11.52 -5.91 -3.49
N GLY A 26 11.01 -4.75 -3.88
CA GLY A 26 10.75 -3.61 -2.98
C GLY A 26 11.99 -2.92 -2.41
N VAL A 27 13.21 -3.30 -2.83
CA VAL A 27 14.46 -2.71 -2.33
C VAL A 27 15.23 -2.03 -3.46
N MET A 28 15.61 -2.75 -4.51
CA MET A 28 16.45 -2.22 -5.59
C MET A 28 16.26 -3.00 -6.88
N GLY A 29 16.21 -2.31 -8.02
CA GLY A 29 16.34 -2.92 -9.34
C GLY A 29 17.73 -3.51 -9.57
N GLY A 30 17.82 -4.51 -10.44
CA GLY A 30 19.07 -5.10 -10.89
C GLY A 30 19.59 -4.41 -12.15
N ALA A 31 20.91 -4.26 -12.25
CA ALA A 31 21.60 -3.63 -13.38
C ALA A 31 21.31 -4.33 -14.73
N ASN A 32 20.95 -5.61 -14.70
CA ASN A 32 20.58 -6.38 -15.89
C ASN A 32 19.22 -6.02 -16.50
N SER A 33 18.40 -5.24 -15.80
CA SER A 33 17.06 -4.80 -16.25
C SER A 33 16.87 -3.28 -16.15
N GLU A 34 17.95 -2.55 -15.90
CA GLU A 34 17.93 -1.10 -15.75
C GLU A 34 17.56 -0.42 -17.08
N VAL A 35 16.77 0.65 -16.99
CA VAL A 35 16.44 1.51 -18.13
C VAL A 35 17.66 2.37 -18.45
N THR A 36 18.11 2.31 -19.70
CA THR A 36 19.22 3.10 -20.26
C THR A 36 18.72 4.06 -21.34
N GLU A 37 19.61 4.93 -21.84
CA GLU A 37 19.33 5.83 -22.96
C GLU A 37 18.91 5.09 -24.24
N GLU A 38 19.30 3.83 -24.40
CA GLU A 38 18.95 3.01 -25.57
C GLU A 38 17.58 2.32 -25.41
N THR A 39 16.93 2.45 -24.25
CA THR A 39 15.71 1.72 -23.94
C THR A 39 14.51 2.29 -24.68
N THR A 40 13.85 1.45 -25.47
CA THR A 40 12.67 1.83 -26.28
C THR A 40 11.37 1.23 -25.77
N SER A 41 11.46 0.18 -24.95
CA SER A 41 10.33 -0.55 -24.39
C SER A 41 10.60 -0.88 -22.94
N ILE A 42 9.60 -0.68 -22.08
CA ILE A 42 9.70 -0.94 -20.64
C ILE A 42 8.51 -1.77 -20.16
N LEU A 43 8.76 -2.64 -19.18
CA LEU A 43 7.72 -3.22 -18.34
C LEU A 43 7.66 -2.42 -17.04
N LEU A 44 6.49 -1.88 -16.72
CA LEU A 44 6.32 -1.07 -15.52
C LEU A 44 5.76 -1.91 -14.38
N GLU A 45 6.56 -2.08 -13.33
CA GLU A 45 6.14 -2.76 -12.11
C GLU A 45 5.45 -1.78 -11.15
N SER A 46 4.28 -2.17 -10.62
CA SER A 46 3.68 -1.53 -9.46
C SER A 46 3.17 -2.60 -8.52
N ALA A 47 3.89 -2.80 -7.42
CA ALA A 47 3.72 -3.94 -6.55
C ALA A 47 3.49 -3.52 -5.08
N ASN A 48 3.05 -4.48 -4.28
CA ASN A 48 2.94 -4.38 -2.84
C ASN A 48 3.70 -5.56 -2.22
N PHE A 49 4.57 -5.28 -1.25
CA PHE A 49 5.42 -6.28 -0.62
C PHE A 49 5.17 -6.34 0.88
N ASN A 50 5.47 -7.49 1.49
CA ASN A 50 5.38 -7.67 2.92
C ASN A 50 6.38 -6.74 3.64
N PRO A 51 5.91 -5.81 4.50
CA PRO A 51 6.79 -4.81 5.13
C PRO A 51 7.91 -5.40 5.98
N ALA A 52 7.63 -6.51 6.69
CA ALA A 52 8.62 -7.18 7.52
C ALA A 52 9.72 -7.84 6.67
N SER A 53 9.37 -8.44 5.53
CA SER A 53 10.36 -8.99 4.59
C SER A 53 11.27 -7.91 4.01
N ILE A 54 10.70 -6.76 3.62
CA ILE A 54 11.46 -5.61 3.14
C ILE A 54 12.40 -5.08 4.23
N HIS A 55 11.90 -4.90 5.46
CA HIS A 55 12.71 -4.41 6.58
C HIS A 55 13.94 -5.28 6.84
N HIS A 56 13.75 -6.61 6.89
CA HIS A 56 14.87 -7.54 7.08
C HIS A 56 15.85 -7.48 5.91
N THR A 57 15.35 -7.47 4.68
CA THR A 57 16.17 -7.48 3.46
C THR A 57 16.99 -6.19 3.34
N GLY A 58 16.36 -5.03 3.50
CA GLY A 58 17.00 -3.71 3.42
C GLY A 58 18.11 -3.53 4.45
N ARG A 59 17.86 -3.94 5.70
CA ARG A 59 18.87 -3.90 6.76
C ARG A 59 20.02 -4.86 6.53
N GLN A 60 19.73 -6.10 6.13
CA GLN A 60 20.78 -7.11 5.90
C GLN A 60 21.71 -6.70 4.76
N LEU A 61 21.18 -6.02 3.74
CA LEU A 61 21.96 -5.56 2.59
C LEU A 61 22.58 -4.18 2.79
N SER A 62 22.23 -3.47 3.87
CA SER A 62 22.61 -2.06 4.09
C SER A 62 22.19 -1.16 2.92
N LEU A 63 20.99 -1.39 2.37
CA LEU A 63 20.43 -0.66 1.22
C LEU A 63 19.11 0.06 1.59
N PRO A 64 19.16 1.18 2.32
CA PRO A 64 17.98 1.94 2.70
C PRO A 64 17.49 2.82 1.53
N SER A 65 16.97 2.19 0.48
CA SER A 65 16.42 2.93 -0.67
C SER A 65 15.11 3.64 -0.32
N GLU A 66 14.76 4.65 -1.12
CA GLU A 66 13.45 5.32 -1.06
C GLU A 66 12.28 4.32 -1.17
N ALA A 67 12.43 3.27 -1.98
CA ALA A 67 11.45 2.19 -2.09
C ALA A 67 11.34 1.40 -0.78
N CYS A 68 12.48 0.98 -0.23
CA CYS A 68 12.56 0.23 1.03
C CYS A 68 11.84 0.97 2.16
N MET A 69 12.17 2.26 2.35
CA MET A 69 11.56 3.09 3.40
C MET A 69 10.04 3.22 3.28
N ARG A 70 9.50 3.23 2.06
CA ARG A 70 8.04 3.29 1.84
C ARG A 70 7.38 1.95 2.09
N PHE A 71 7.94 0.86 1.55
CA PHE A 71 7.36 -0.47 1.72
C PHE A 71 7.41 -0.96 3.17
N GLU A 72 8.46 -0.63 3.93
CA GLU A 72 8.55 -0.96 5.37
C GLU A 72 7.42 -0.36 6.21
N ARG A 73 6.81 0.74 5.77
CA ARG A 73 5.70 1.40 6.48
C ARG A 73 4.32 0.81 6.15
N GLY A 74 4.24 -0.13 5.22
CA GLY A 74 2.97 -0.70 4.78
C GLY A 74 2.21 0.26 3.87
N ILE A 75 2.41 0.10 2.57
CA ILE A 75 1.62 0.80 1.55
C ILE A 75 0.31 0.05 1.37
N CYS A 76 -0.80 0.76 1.16
CA CYS A 76 -2.07 0.12 0.79
C CYS A 76 -1.94 -0.58 -0.58
N PRO A 77 -2.24 -1.88 -0.69
CA PRO A 77 -2.18 -2.61 -1.97
C PRO A 77 -3.02 -1.98 -3.08
N GLU A 78 -4.12 -1.32 -2.74
CA GLU A 78 -5.07 -0.72 -3.67
C GLU A 78 -4.50 0.54 -4.36
N LEU A 79 -3.32 1.01 -3.91
CA LEU A 79 -2.55 2.05 -4.60
C LEU A 79 -1.85 1.56 -5.87
N THR A 80 -1.62 0.25 -6.05
CA THR A 80 -0.82 -0.29 -7.18
C THR A 80 -1.40 0.11 -8.53
N ILE A 81 -2.69 -0.13 -8.76
CA ILE A 81 -3.34 0.15 -10.04
C ILE A 81 -3.44 1.67 -10.32
N PRO A 82 -3.88 2.54 -9.38
CA PRO A 82 -3.84 3.98 -9.59
C PRO A 82 -2.43 4.52 -9.85
N ALA A 83 -1.42 4.05 -9.11
CA ALA A 83 -0.04 4.47 -9.28
C ALA A 83 0.53 4.05 -10.64
N LEU A 84 0.30 2.79 -11.04
CA LEU A 84 0.68 2.27 -12.35
C LEU A 84 0.10 3.13 -13.48
N LYS A 85 -1.21 3.36 -13.45
CA LYS A 85 -1.90 4.19 -14.46
C LYS A 85 -1.34 5.60 -14.52
N ARG A 86 -1.08 6.22 -13.37
CA ARG A 86 -0.54 7.58 -13.30
C ARG A 86 0.89 7.64 -13.86
N ALA A 87 1.74 6.67 -13.50
CA ALA A 87 3.10 6.58 -14.02
C ALA A 87 3.11 6.34 -15.54
N THR A 88 2.29 5.41 -16.05
CA THR A 88 2.13 5.19 -17.50
C THR A 88 1.69 6.47 -18.22
N GLN A 89 0.71 7.20 -17.67
CA GLN A 89 0.25 8.46 -18.25
C GLN A 89 1.39 9.49 -18.32
N LEU A 90 2.16 9.64 -17.24
CA LEU A 90 3.29 10.57 -17.19
C LEU A 90 4.39 10.20 -18.17
N ILE A 91 4.73 8.91 -18.28
CA ILE A 91 5.71 8.43 -19.26
C ILE A 91 5.24 8.77 -20.68
N MET A 92 3.98 8.51 -21.02
CA MET A 92 3.43 8.88 -22.33
C MET A 92 3.45 10.38 -22.61
N GLN A 93 3.22 11.21 -21.59
CA GLN A 93 3.23 12.67 -21.72
C GLN A 93 4.64 13.24 -21.88
N LEU A 94 5.63 12.66 -21.18
CA LEU A 94 6.96 13.23 -21.06
C LEU A 94 7.97 12.60 -22.03
N ALA A 95 7.92 11.28 -22.22
CA ALA A 95 8.82 10.52 -23.08
C ALA A 95 8.15 10.05 -24.39
N GLY A 96 6.83 10.19 -24.50
CA GLY A 96 6.07 9.67 -25.63
C GLY A 96 5.85 8.15 -25.53
N GLY A 97 5.66 7.50 -26.69
CA GLY A 97 5.39 6.07 -26.77
C GLY A 97 3.91 5.71 -26.63
N LYS A 98 3.64 4.42 -26.47
CA LYS A 98 2.28 3.85 -26.47
C LYS A 98 2.12 2.83 -25.36
N ALA A 99 1.10 3.02 -24.51
CA ALA A 99 0.72 2.01 -23.54
C ALA A 99 0.17 0.76 -24.23
N ALA A 100 0.62 -0.41 -23.77
CA ALA A 100 0.03 -1.68 -24.15
C ALA A 100 -1.43 -1.79 -23.65
N LYS A 101 -2.20 -2.68 -24.28
CA LYS A 101 -3.56 -2.98 -23.82
C LYS A 101 -3.50 -4.01 -22.69
N GLY A 102 -4.20 -3.73 -21.59
CA GLY A 102 -4.33 -4.63 -20.45
C GLY A 102 -3.29 -4.40 -19.36
N ILE A 103 -3.54 -5.00 -18.19
CA ILE A 103 -2.66 -5.00 -17.02
C ILE A 103 -2.64 -6.43 -16.50
N ALA A 104 -1.45 -6.98 -16.25
CA ALA A 104 -1.31 -8.22 -15.50
C ALA A 104 -1.38 -7.88 -14.00
N ASP A 105 -2.49 -8.27 -13.35
CA ASP A 105 -2.73 -8.00 -11.93
C ASP A 105 -2.91 -9.32 -11.18
N VAL A 106 -1.99 -9.61 -10.26
CA VAL A 106 -1.98 -10.82 -9.43
C VAL A 106 -2.16 -10.39 -7.98
N TYR A 107 -3.40 -10.50 -7.48
CA TYR A 107 -3.74 -10.08 -6.12
C TYR A 107 -4.41 -11.22 -5.32
N PRO A 108 -3.63 -12.25 -4.94
CA PRO A 108 -4.14 -13.37 -4.16
C PRO A 108 -4.54 -12.90 -2.76
N GLY A 109 -5.69 -13.38 -2.27
CA GLY A 109 -6.17 -13.06 -0.94
C GLY A 109 -6.61 -11.61 -0.76
N LYS A 110 -7.01 -10.92 -1.84
CA LYS A 110 -7.66 -9.60 -1.76
C LYS A 110 -8.79 -9.64 -0.72
N ARG A 111 -8.76 -8.68 0.20
CA ARG A 111 -9.81 -8.47 1.21
C ARG A 111 -10.34 -7.07 1.04
N ASP A 112 -11.65 -6.94 0.98
CA ASP A 112 -12.28 -5.63 1.06
C ASP A 112 -12.16 -5.13 2.49
N ARG A 113 -11.93 -3.82 2.65
CA ARG A 113 -11.89 -3.20 3.97
C ARG A 113 -13.31 -3.08 4.50
N GLU A 114 -13.56 -3.72 5.64
CA GLU A 114 -14.87 -3.65 6.28
C GLU A 114 -15.11 -2.23 6.83
N PRO A 115 -16.31 -1.66 6.63
CA PRO A 115 -16.69 -0.42 7.28
C PRO A 115 -16.66 -0.55 8.80
N ILE A 116 -16.30 0.52 9.48
CA ILE A 116 -16.21 0.60 10.94
C ILE A 116 -17.46 1.28 11.47
N LEU A 117 -18.13 0.68 12.45
CA LEU A 117 -19.26 1.30 13.12
C LEU A 117 -18.74 2.39 14.07
N LEU A 118 -19.23 3.61 13.89
CA LEU A 118 -18.95 4.77 14.75
C LEU A 118 -20.24 5.33 15.32
N SER A 119 -20.25 5.62 16.62
CA SER A 119 -21.37 6.25 17.31
C SER A 119 -20.97 7.59 17.92
N THR A 120 -21.92 8.53 17.98
CA THR A 120 -21.73 9.84 18.65
C THR A 120 -21.34 9.65 20.12
N GLU A 121 -21.96 8.68 20.81
CA GLU A 121 -21.66 8.36 22.20
C GLU A 121 -20.18 8.02 22.40
N LYS A 122 -19.61 7.19 21.51
CA LYS A 122 -18.20 6.78 21.62
C LYS A 122 -17.25 7.95 21.40
N VAL A 123 -17.52 8.79 20.40
CA VAL A 123 -16.75 10.01 20.11
C VAL A 123 -16.78 10.95 21.32
N ASN A 124 -17.98 11.26 21.81
CA ASN A 124 -18.17 12.22 22.90
C ASN A 124 -17.55 11.72 24.21
N ARG A 125 -17.66 10.42 24.49
CA ARG A 125 -17.05 9.81 25.68
C ARG A 125 -15.52 9.88 25.67
N LEU A 126 -14.89 9.68 24.51
CA LEU A 126 -13.43 9.68 24.40
C LEU A 126 -12.84 11.09 24.36
N LEU A 127 -13.51 12.04 23.69
CA LEU A 127 -13.05 13.42 23.56
C LEU A 127 -13.47 14.31 24.75
N GLY A 128 -14.53 13.94 25.48
CA GLY A 128 -15.09 14.74 26.57
C GLY A 128 -15.83 16.00 26.10
N ILE A 129 -16.20 16.05 24.82
CA ILE A 129 -16.90 17.17 24.17
C ILE A 129 -18.11 16.61 23.42
N GLU A 130 -19.22 17.34 23.42
CA GLU A 130 -20.43 16.93 22.69
C GLU A 130 -20.34 17.29 21.21
N PHE A 131 -20.32 16.27 20.36
CA PHE A 131 -20.53 16.37 18.91
C PHE A 131 -21.82 15.65 18.52
N ASN A 132 -22.54 16.24 17.56
CA ASN A 132 -23.63 15.57 16.87
C ASN A 132 -23.11 14.78 15.65
N LEU A 133 -23.95 13.90 15.10
CA LEU A 133 -23.55 13.02 14.00
C LEU A 133 -23.18 13.82 12.74
N ASP A 134 -23.88 14.91 12.44
CA ASP A 134 -23.61 15.74 11.26
C ASP A 134 -22.22 16.40 11.31
N GLN A 135 -21.78 16.85 12.50
CA GLN A 135 -20.44 17.41 12.69
C GLN A 135 -19.34 16.35 12.47
N ILE A 136 -19.56 15.14 12.99
CA ILE A 136 -18.62 14.02 12.84
C ILE A 136 -18.51 13.61 11.37
N VAL A 137 -19.67 13.39 10.71
CA VAL A 137 -19.74 12.99 9.31
C VAL A 137 -19.16 14.09 8.41
N GLY A 138 -19.47 15.37 8.67
CA GLY A 138 -18.91 16.49 7.90
C GLY A 138 -17.38 16.55 7.98
N THR A 139 -16.82 16.35 9.17
CA THR A 139 -15.37 16.31 9.38
C THR A 139 -14.73 15.14 8.63
N LEU A 140 -15.22 13.92 8.85
CA LEU A 140 -14.67 12.73 8.20
C LEU A 140 -14.89 12.76 6.68
N SER A 141 -15.98 13.34 6.18
CA SER A 141 -16.23 13.51 4.75
C SER A 141 -15.19 14.42 4.11
N SER A 142 -14.75 15.48 4.80
CA SER A 142 -13.68 16.37 4.30
C SER A 142 -12.34 15.66 4.13
N LEU A 143 -12.14 14.58 4.89
CA LEU A 143 -10.96 13.70 4.82
C LEU A 143 -11.12 12.56 3.80
N GLY A 144 -12.26 12.50 3.10
CA GLY A 144 -12.52 11.53 2.03
C GLY A 144 -13.10 10.19 2.51
N PHE A 145 -13.63 10.12 3.73
CA PHE A 145 -14.33 8.91 4.20
C PHE A 145 -15.72 8.79 3.56
N HIS A 146 -16.18 7.55 3.42
CA HIS A 146 -17.50 7.23 2.89
C HIS A 146 -18.39 6.66 3.98
N PHE A 147 -19.70 6.86 3.86
CA PHE A 147 -20.66 6.55 4.93
C PHE A 147 -21.79 5.67 4.41
N LYS A 148 -22.28 4.78 5.27
CA LYS A 148 -23.57 4.10 5.09
C LYS A 148 -24.41 4.26 6.37
N PRO A 149 -25.73 4.42 6.26
CA PRO A 149 -26.61 4.44 7.43
C PRO A 149 -26.44 3.18 8.28
N ALA A 150 -26.48 3.34 9.60
CA ALA A 150 -26.50 2.24 10.56
C ALA A 150 -27.93 2.02 11.11
N GLY A 151 -28.06 1.17 12.13
CA GLY A 151 -29.35 0.82 12.73
C GLY A 151 -29.97 1.94 13.57
N SER A 152 -29.15 2.90 14.04
CA SER A 152 -29.56 4.03 14.87
C SER A 152 -29.25 5.37 14.21
N ALA A 153 -30.02 6.41 14.54
CA ALA A 153 -29.77 7.80 14.12
C ALA A 153 -28.51 8.42 14.76
N SER A 154 -27.92 7.77 15.78
CA SER A 154 -26.66 8.17 16.42
C SER A 154 -25.44 7.39 15.92
N GLU A 155 -25.61 6.55 14.91
CA GLU A 155 -24.59 5.63 14.40
C GLU A 155 -24.40 5.75 12.90
N VAL A 156 -23.19 5.46 12.44
CA VAL A 156 -22.85 5.43 11.01
C VAL A 156 -21.78 4.38 10.73
N TRP A 157 -21.90 3.68 9.60
CA TRP A 157 -20.83 2.83 9.08
C TRP A 157 -19.87 3.70 8.26
N VAL A 158 -18.59 3.70 8.65
CA VAL A 158 -17.55 4.53 8.05
C VAL A 158 -16.57 3.65 7.27
N ALA A 159 -16.45 3.88 5.97
CA ALA A 159 -15.44 3.24 5.13
C ALA A 159 -14.28 4.20 4.90
N ALA A 160 -13.08 3.77 5.29
CA ALA A 160 -11.86 4.53 5.08
C ALA A 160 -11.47 4.55 3.59
N PRO A 161 -10.99 5.69 3.06
CA PRO A 161 -10.42 5.70 1.72
C PRO A 161 -9.15 4.84 1.69
N TYR A 162 -8.82 4.31 0.52
CA TYR A 162 -7.75 3.32 0.38
C TYR A 162 -6.38 3.85 0.85
N TRP A 163 -6.10 5.15 0.72
CA TRP A 163 -4.84 5.74 1.19
C TRP A 163 -4.69 5.86 2.71
N ARG A 164 -5.74 5.57 3.50
CA ARG A 164 -5.72 5.58 4.97
C ARG A 164 -5.53 4.16 5.53
N SER A 165 -4.34 3.58 5.35
CA SER A 165 -4.00 2.24 5.86
C SER A 165 -3.96 2.15 7.39
N ASP A 166 -3.85 3.30 8.05
CA ASP A 166 -3.81 3.50 9.50
C ASP A 166 -5.17 3.31 10.18
N ILE A 167 -6.28 3.38 9.44
CA ILE A 167 -7.62 3.21 9.98
C ILE A 167 -8.03 1.74 10.00
N GLN A 168 -8.23 1.20 11.20
CA GLN A 168 -8.59 -0.20 11.44
C GLN A 168 -9.73 -0.37 12.46
N GLN A 169 -9.93 0.61 13.33
CA GLN A 169 -10.91 0.55 14.42
C GLN A 169 -11.53 1.91 14.68
N ALA A 170 -12.63 1.92 15.44
CA ALA A 170 -13.40 3.14 15.64
C ALA A 170 -12.64 4.25 16.35
N VAL A 171 -11.65 3.93 17.18
CA VAL A 171 -10.82 4.96 17.85
C VAL A 171 -9.85 5.64 16.89
N ASP A 172 -9.51 5.03 15.74
CA ASP A 172 -8.68 5.69 14.74
C ASP A 172 -9.47 6.77 13.96
N LEU A 173 -10.81 6.73 14.07
CA LEU A 173 -11.72 7.72 13.51
C LEU A 173 -12.04 8.88 14.48
N VAL A 174 -11.76 8.70 15.77
CA VAL A 174 -12.04 9.66 16.86
C VAL A 174 -10.85 10.60 17.02
#